data_AF-A0A3M9Z5Q9-F1
#
_entry.id   AF-A0A3M9Z5Q9-F1
#
_cell.length_a   1.000
_cell.length_b   1.000
_cell.length_c   1.000
_cell.angle_alpha   90.00
_cell.angle_beta   90.00
_cell.angle_gamma   90.00
#
_symmetry.space_group_name_H-M   'P 1'
#
loop_
_entity.id
_entity.type
_entity.pdbx_description
1 polymer ?
#
loop_
_entity_poly.entity_id
_entity_poly.type
_entity_poly.pdbx_seq_one_letter_code
_entity_poly.pdbx_strand_id
1 'polypeptide(L)'
;MLNKIQAIFRFIWQHNLFMKALALTVAAIAFWISFHAYAGFLAVDFDADQAIHVLMTADLQLPADLYYWGQQRGGSILPVLGNVLLQHSRLSPIEAVSYAQYFVLGIGYLAFAAIFKTNLARILFALVWFLPPHPFAFLLMLGHPYSAQLAFLGLAMALITKLPHPPRIVAPGATPSNDCGGGGLFVYQLLGFRFQHDFDGANRSLGRWWNAVPHLDCSSDAGPTEAFPVMEYSAGDCAASAGGWHYLTHLALWG
;
A
#
# COMPACT_ATOMS: atom_id res chain seq x y z
N MET A 1 51.05 -6.93 -10.75
CA MET A 1 49.85 -6.82 -9.87
C MET A 1 48.60 -6.33 -10.61
N LEU A 2 48.73 -5.43 -11.60
CA LEU A 2 47.61 -4.86 -12.37
C LEU A 2 46.66 -5.91 -13.00
N ASN A 3 47.20 -6.98 -13.60
CA ASN A 3 46.39 -8.04 -14.23
C ASN A 3 45.48 -8.79 -13.23
N LYS A 4 45.90 -8.96 -11.98
CA LYS A 4 45.09 -9.64 -10.94
C LYS A 4 43.90 -8.77 -10.50
N ILE A 5 44.11 -7.46 -10.38
CA ILE A 5 43.05 -6.50 -10.00
C ILE A 5 41.99 -6.41 -11.11
N GLN A 6 42.43 -6.35 -12.37
CA GLN A 6 41.50 -6.34 -13.52
C GLN A 6 40.66 -7.62 -13.60
N ALA A 7 41.23 -8.79 -13.29
CA ALA A 7 40.49 -10.05 -13.27
C ALA A 7 39.39 -10.07 -12.19
N ILE A 8 39.68 -9.57 -10.99
CA ILE A 8 38.70 -9.48 -9.89
C ILE A 8 37.55 -8.53 -10.26
N PHE A 9 37.87 -7.36 -10.82
CA PHE A 9 36.84 -6.40 -11.23
C PHE A 9 35.91 -6.97 -12.32
N ARG A 10 36.48 -7.66 -13.31
CA ARG A 10 35.69 -8.35 -14.35
C ARG A 10 34.79 -9.42 -13.75
N PHE A 11 35.29 -10.20 -12.79
CA PHE A 11 34.50 -11.22 -12.10
C PHE A 11 33.31 -10.62 -11.34
N ILE A 12 33.55 -9.58 -10.53
CA ILE A 12 32.48 -8.91 -9.77
C ILE A 12 31.44 -8.30 -10.70
N TRP A 13 31.89 -7.64 -11.77
CA TRP A 13 31.02 -7.06 -12.77
C TRP A 13 30.16 -8.13 -13.46
N GLN A 14 30.78 -9.21 -13.94
CA GLN A 14 30.11 -10.30 -14.62
C GLN A 14 29.10 -10.99 -13.70
N HIS A 15 29.43 -11.18 -12.43
CA HIS A 15 28.51 -11.72 -11.44
C HIS A 15 27.29 -10.81 -11.20
N ASN A 16 27.49 -9.49 -11.08
CA ASN A 16 26.38 -8.55 -10.91
C ASN A 16 25.47 -8.52 -12.14
N LEU A 17 26.06 -8.52 -13.35
CA LEU A 17 25.29 -8.57 -14.60
C LEU A 17 24.48 -9.87 -14.72
N PHE A 18 25.11 -11.01 -14.43
CA PHE A 18 24.45 -12.31 -14.41
C PHE A 18 23.27 -12.34 -13.45
N MET A 19 23.45 -11.84 -12.22
CA MET A 19 22.38 -11.80 -11.22
C MET A 19 21.21 -10.89 -11.61
N LYS A 20 21.47 -9.79 -12.32
CA LYS A 20 20.40 -8.93 -12.87
C LYS A 20 19.63 -9.62 -13.98
N ALA A 21 20.33 -10.28 -14.90
CA ALA A 21 19.71 -11.06 -15.97
C ALA A 21 18.86 -12.19 -15.39
N LEU A 22 19.40 -12.94 -14.42
CA LEU A 22 18.69 -13.98 -13.70
C LEU A 22 17.41 -13.45 -13.04
N ALA A 23 17.49 -12.30 -12.35
CA ALA A 23 16.33 -11.70 -11.71
C ALA A 23 15.23 -11.33 -12.71
N LEU A 24 15.60 -10.74 -13.84
CA LEU A 24 14.66 -10.40 -14.90
C LEU A 24 14.03 -11.65 -15.52
N THR A 25 14.82 -12.69 -15.80
CA THR A 25 14.34 -13.94 -16.36
C THR A 25 13.36 -14.64 -15.43
N VAL A 26 13.68 -14.75 -14.14
CA VAL A 26 12.76 -15.35 -13.16
C VAL A 26 11.47 -14.53 -13.05
N ALA A 27 11.56 -13.21 -13.02
CA ALA A 27 10.38 -12.35 -12.99
C ALA A 27 9.51 -12.51 -14.25
N ALA A 28 10.11 -12.60 -15.43
CA ALA A 28 9.41 -12.82 -16.69
C ALA A 28 8.71 -14.19 -16.74
N ILE A 29 9.40 -15.25 -16.28
CA ILE A 29 8.80 -16.59 -16.19
C ILE A 29 7.66 -16.60 -15.18
N ALA A 30 7.85 -16.03 -13.99
CA ALA A 30 6.81 -15.96 -12.97
C ALA A 30 5.60 -15.15 -13.45
N PHE A 31 5.84 -14.02 -14.11
CA PHE A 31 4.81 -13.20 -14.75
C PHE A 31 4.04 -14.01 -15.80
N TRP A 32 4.74 -14.75 -16.67
CA TRP A 32 4.11 -15.56 -17.72
C TRP A 32 3.25 -16.68 -17.15
N ILE A 33 3.77 -17.44 -16.18
CA ILE A 33 3.02 -18.50 -15.50
C ILE A 33 1.79 -17.92 -14.80
N SER A 34 1.98 -16.83 -14.06
CA SER A 34 0.89 -16.12 -13.39
C SER A 34 -0.17 -15.67 -14.38
N PHE A 35 0.22 -15.05 -15.49
CA PHE A 35 -0.70 -14.60 -16.54
C PHE A 35 -1.56 -15.76 -17.05
N HIS A 36 -0.97 -16.93 -17.31
CA HIS A 36 -1.74 -18.09 -17.76
C HIS A 36 -2.66 -18.68 -16.69
N ALA A 37 -2.33 -18.49 -15.42
CA ALA A 37 -3.14 -18.99 -14.31
C ALA A 37 -4.31 -18.07 -13.93
N TYR A 38 -4.10 -16.74 -13.96
CA TYR A 38 -5.06 -15.77 -13.38
C TYR A 38 -5.60 -14.71 -14.35
N ALA A 39 -5.12 -14.63 -15.59
CA ALA A 39 -5.78 -13.79 -16.60
C ALA A 39 -7.19 -14.32 -16.86
N GLY A 40 -8.22 -13.49 -16.79
CA GLY A 40 -9.61 -13.99 -16.74
C GLY A 40 -10.07 -14.76 -17.96
N PHE A 41 -9.53 -14.48 -19.14
CA PHE A 41 -9.86 -15.25 -20.34
C PHE A 41 -9.15 -16.62 -20.42
N LEU A 42 -8.15 -16.86 -19.55
CA LEU A 42 -7.42 -18.13 -19.43
C LEU A 42 -7.74 -18.87 -18.12
N ALA A 43 -8.19 -18.14 -17.10
CA ALA A 43 -8.50 -18.67 -15.79
C ALA A 43 -9.69 -19.63 -15.88
N VAL A 44 -9.53 -20.82 -15.27
CA VAL A 44 -10.60 -21.82 -15.19
C VAL A 44 -11.70 -21.37 -14.23
N ASP A 45 -11.34 -20.61 -13.19
CA ASP A 45 -12.22 -20.21 -12.09
C ASP A 45 -12.81 -18.79 -12.31
N PHE A 46 -13.18 -18.46 -13.55
CA PHE A 46 -13.79 -17.17 -13.86
C PHE A 46 -15.26 -17.13 -13.38
N ASP A 47 -15.56 -16.21 -12.46
CA ASP A 47 -16.87 -16.09 -11.82
C ASP A 47 -17.60 -14.77 -12.16
N ALA A 48 -18.80 -14.62 -11.58
CA ALA A 48 -19.64 -13.44 -11.80
C ALA A 48 -19.06 -12.15 -11.19
N ASP A 49 -18.29 -12.23 -10.11
CA ASP A 49 -17.66 -11.05 -9.49
C ASP A 49 -16.53 -10.53 -10.40
N GLN A 50 -15.76 -11.44 -11.00
CA GLN A 50 -14.72 -11.12 -11.98
C GLN A 50 -15.32 -10.49 -13.27
N ALA A 51 -16.51 -10.95 -13.66
CA ALA A 51 -17.21 -10.45 -14.85
C ALA A 51 -17.61 -8.97 -14.74
N ILE A 52 -17.73 -8.41 -13.53
CA ILE A 52 -18.15 -7.01 -13.39
C ILE A 52 -17.16 -6.05 -14.04
N HIS A 53 -15.85 -6.23 -13.83
CA HIS A 53 -14.86 -5.40 -14.51
C HIS A 53 -14.93 -5.54 -16.03
N VAL A 54 -15.23 -6.74 -16.55
CA VAL A 54 -15.37 -6.99 -17.99
C VAL A 54 -16.57 -6.24 -18.56
N LEU A 55 -17.72 -6.31 -17.87
CA LEU A 55 -18.93 -5.59 -18.27
C LEU A 55 -18.75 -4.07 -18.21
N MET A 56 -18.16 -3.56 -17.13
CA MET A 56 -17.82 -2.14 -16.99
C MET A 56 -16.89 -1.67 -18.11
N THR A 57 -15.99 -2.53 -18.58
CA THR A 57 -15.06 -2.18 -19.67
C THR A 57 -15.76 -2.10 -21.01
N ALA A 58 -16.70 -3.02 -21.25
CA ALA A 58 -17.48 -3.09 -22.48
C ALA A 58 -18.43 -1.90 -22.64
N ASP A 59 -19.02 -1.41 -21.55
CA ASP A 59 -19.99 -0.31 -21.52
C ASP A 59 -19.51 0.86 -20.64
N LEU A 60 -18.24 1.25 -20.78
CA LEU A 60 -17.66 2.32 -19.97
C LEU A 60 -18.12 3.70 -20.45
N GLN A 61 -18.81 4.45 -19.59
CA GLN A 61 -19.26 5.83 -19.83
C GLN A 61 -18.66 6.78 -18.80
N LEU A 62 -17.60 7.50 -19.17
CA LEU A 62 -16.99 8.51 -18.30
C LEU A 62 -17.75 9.85 -18.36
N PRO A 63 -17.93 10.56 -17.22
CA PRO A 63 -17.38 10.27 -15.88
C PRO A 63 -18.29 9.40 -14.98
N ALA A 64 -19.48 8.99 -15.44
CA ALA A 64 -20.47 8.28 -14.63
C ALA A 64 -19.95 6.95 -14.06
N ASP A 65 -19.10 6.26 -14.82
CA ASP A 65 -18.58 4.93 -14.49
C ASP A 65 -17.17 4.94 -13.87
N LEU A 66 -16.72 6.07 -13.33
CA LEU A 66 -15.54 6.09 -12.46
C LEU A 66 -15.75 5.22 -11.21
N TYR A 67 -17.00 5.15 -10.75
CA TYR A 67 -17.47 4.21 -9.76
C TYR A 67 -18.31 3.14 -10.44
N TYR A 68 -18.56 2.02 -9.78
CA TYR A 68 -19.35 0.91 -10.33
C TYR A 68 -20.77 1.33 -10.71
N TRP A 69 -20.99 1.76 -11.96
CA TRP A 69 -22.26 2.27 -12.48
C TRP A 69 -22.97 3.24 -11.51
N GLY A 70 -22.21 4.22 -11.00
CA GLY A 70 -22.71 5.22 -10.06
C GLY A 70 -22.96 4.72 -8.62
N GLN A 71 -22.65 3.46 -8.29
CA GLN A 71 -22.71 2.97 -6.91
C GLN A 71 -21.58 3.56 -6.06
N GLN A 72 -21.82 3.73 -4.76
CA GLN A 72 -20.78 4.08 -3.78
C GLN A 72 -19.88 2.87 -3.43
N ARG A 73 -19.36 2.18 -4.46
CA ARG A 73 -18.37 1.11 -4.33
C ARG A 73 -17.07 1.56 -4.93
N GLY A 74 -15.95 1.22 -4.30
CA GLY A 74 -14.62 1.66 -4.74
C GLY A 74 -14.42 1.41 -6.24
N GLY A 75 -14.15 2.47 -6.99
CA GLY A 75 -13.87 2.38 -8.42
C GLY A 75 -12.59 1.59 -8.72
N SER A 76 -12.43 1.20 -9.98
CA SER A 76 -11.24 0.51 -10.45
C SER A 76 -10.68 1.22 -11.67
N ILE A 77 -9.36 1.36 -11.74
CA ILE A 77 -8.68 1.89 -12.94
C ILE A 77 -8.65 0.85 -14.07
N LEU A 78 -8.86 -0.43 -13.74
CA LEU A 78 -8.73 -1.52 -14.71
C LEU A 78 -9.75 -1.42 -15.85
N PRO A 79 -11.05 -1.14 -15.60
CA PRO A 79 -12.00 -0.93 -16.70
C PRO A 79 -11.67 0.24 -17.60
N VAL A 80 -11.13 1.33 -17.04
CA VAL A 80 -10.69 2.50 -17.83
C VAL A 80 -9.55 2.12 -18.77
N LEU A 81 -8.52 1.45 -18.26
CA LEU A 81 -7.39 0.99 -19.07
C LEU A 81 -7.80 -0.08 -20.09
N GLY A 82 -8.68 -0.99 -19.69
CA GLY A 82 -9.26 -1.99 -20.58
C GLY A 82 -10.04 -1.35 -21.74
N ASN A 83 -10.80 -0.29 -21.46
CA ASN A 83 -11.60 0.39 -22.49
C ASN A 83 -10.69 1.13 -23.49
N VAL A 84 -9.61 1.73 -23.01
CA VAL A 84 -8.57 2.29 -23.89
C VAL A 84 -7.99 1.20 -24.82
N LEU A 85 -7.71 0.01 -24.29
CA LEU A 85 -7.24 -1.11 -25.12
C LEU A 85 -8.31 -1.55 -26.14
N LEU A 86 -9.58 -1.63 -25.74
CA LEU A 86 -10.69 -1.97 -26.64
C LEU A 86 -10.82 -0.99 -27.81
N GLN A 87 -10.71 0.33 -27.54
CA GLN A 87 -10.83 1.35 -28.58
C GLN A 87 -9.72 1.26 -29.64
N HIS A 88 -8.55 0.73 -29.29
CA HIS A 88 -7.37 0.69 -30.15
C HIS A 88 -7.03 -0.71 -30.69
N SER A 89 -7.85 -1.72 -30.40
CA SER A 89 -7.59 -3.10 -30.77
C SER A 89 -8.87 -3.87 -31.12
N ARG A 90 -8.73 -5.14 -31.50
CA ARG A 90 -9.86 -6.06 -31.75
C ARG A 90 -10.03 -7.07 -30.63
N LEU A 91 -9.51 -6.75 -29.45
CA LEU A 91 -9.59 -7.62 -28.29
C LEU A 91 -11.04 -7.71 -27.81
N SER A 92 -11.40 -8.86 -27.25
CA SER A 92 -12.63 -8.97 -26.47
C SER A 92 -12.48 -8.20 -25.15
N PRO A 93 -13.60 -7.76 -24.53
CA PRO A 93 -13.55 -7.06 -23.25
C PRO A 93 -12.78 -7.81 -22.17
N ILE A 94 -12.94 -9.15 -22.09
CA ILE A 94 -12.24 -9.96 -21.08
C ILE A 94 -10.73 -9.99 -21.31
N GLU A 95 -10.28 -10.07 -22.56
CA GLU A 95 -8.86 -9.99 -22.91
C GLU A 95 -8.30 -8.60 -22.57
N ALA A 96 -8.99 -7.54 -22.98
CA ALA A 96 -8.55 -6.17 -22.75
C ALA A 96 -8.33 -5.87 -21.26
N VAL A 97 -9.28 -6.24 -20.39
CA VAL A 97 -9.10 -6.05 -18.93
C VAL A 97 -8.00 -6.94 -18.37
N SER A 98 -7.89 -8.19 -18.84
CA SER A 98 -6.84 -9.10 -18.40
C SER A 98 -5.45 -8.54 -18.71
N TYR A 99 -5.25 -7.99 -19.90
CA TYR A 99 -4.00 -7.31 -20.27
C TYR A 99 -3.78 -6.03 -19.47
N ALA A 100 -4.82 -5.20 -19.26
CA ALA A 100 -4.72 -4.00 -18.43
C ALA A 100 -4.31 -4.35 -17.00
N GLN A 101 -4.88 -5.39 -16.41
CA GLN A 101 -4.55 -5.88 -15.08
C GLN A 101 -3.09 -6.31 -14.96
N TYR A 102 -2.61 -7.13 -15.89
CA TYR A 102 -1.23 -7.59 -15.87
C TYR A 102 -0.22 -6.50 -16.22
N PHE A 103 -0.62 -5.52 -17.04
CA PHE A 103 0.16 -4.32 -17.26
C PHE A 103 0.35 -3.53 -15.95
N VAL A 104 -0.74 -3.31 -15.20
CA VAL A 104 -0.69 -2.63 -13.90
C VAL A 104 0.13 -3.41 -12.87
N LEU A 105 -0.05 -4.73 -12.78
CA LEU A 105 0.76 -5.60 -11.92
C LEU A 105 2.24 -5.57 -12.28
N GLY A 106 2.56 -5.52 -13.58
CA GLY A 106 3.92 -5.38 -14.09
C GLY A 106 4.55 -4.05 -13.65
N ILE A 107 3.84 -2.93 -13.81
CA ILE A 107 4.30 -1.62 -13.33
C ILE A 107 4.52 -1.65 -11.81
N GLY A 108 3.57 -2.22 -11.06
CA GLY A 108 3.68 -2.36 -9.62
C GLY A 108 4.92 -3.14 -9.18
N TYR A 109 5.17 -4.29 -9.82
CA TYR A 109 6.37 -5.07 -9.59
C TYR A 109 7.64 -4.26 -9.87
N LEU A 110 7.71 -3.59 -11.03
CA LEU A 110 8.89 -2.79 -11.41
C LEU A 110 9.16 -1.66 -10.41
N ALA A 111 8.11 -1.00 -9.91
CA ALA A 111 8.22 0.04 -8.90
C ALA A 111 8.78 -0.49 -7.58
N PHE A 112 8.23 -1.59 -7.05
CA PHE A 112 8.75 -2.22 -5.83
C PHE A 112 10.16 -2.81 -6.02
N ALA A 113 10.42 -3.46 -7.16
CA ALA A 113 11.71 -4.04 -7.50
C ALA A 113 12.84 -2.99 -7.49
N ALA A 114 12.53 -1.75 -7.87
CA ALA A 114 13.47 -0.64 -7.84
C ALA A 114 13.92 -0.24 -6.42
N ILE A 115 13.11 -0.53 -5.40
CA ILE A 115 13.41 -0.23 -3.99
C ILE A 115 14.41 -1.24 -3.42
N PHE A 116 14.35 -2.50 -3.86
CA PHE A 116 15.26 -3.55 -3.37
C PHE A 116 16.70 -3.36 -3.88
N LYS A 117 17.65 -3.39 -2.94
CA LYS A 117 19.08 -3.26 -3.21
C LYS A 117 19.71 -4.52 -3.79
N THR A 118 19.23 -5.71 -3.40
CA THR A 118 19.80 -6.99 -3.81
C THR A 118 18.95 -7.67 -4.88
N ASN A 119 19.61 -8.28 -5.87
CA ASN A 119 18.90 -9.02 -6.94
C ASN A 119 18.15 -10.24 -6.38
N LEU A 120 18.66 -10.86 -5.31
CA LEU A 120 17.98 -11.96 -4.63
C LEU A 120 16.63 -11.52 -4.05
N ALA A 121 16.55 -10.34 -3.40
CA ALA A 121 15.29 -9.82 -2.89
C ALA A 121 14.28 -9.57 -4.02
N ARG A 122 14.74 -9.10 -5.19
CA ARG A 122 13.89 -8.92 -6.38
C ARG A 122 13.36 -10.24 -6.93
N ILE A 123 14.18 -11.30 -6.90
CA ILE A 123 13.78 -12.65 -7.31
C ILE A 123 12.70 -13.18 -6.35
N LEU A 124 12.97 -13.18 -5.05
CA LEU A 124 12.02 -13.66 -4.05
C LEU A 124 10.71 -12.87 -4.09
N PHE A 125 10.81 -11.55 -4.25
CA PHE A 125 9.64 -10.69 -4.41
C PHE A 125 8.86 -11.00 -5.68
N ALA A 126 9.51 -11.26 -6.82
CA ALA A 126 8.82 -11.63 -8.06
C ALA A 126 8.00 -12.92 -7.89
N LEU A 127 8.56 -13.91 -7.18
CA LEU A 127 7.85 -15.15 -6.89
C LEU A 127 6.64 -14.90 -6.01
N VAL A 128 6.76 -14.15 -4.91
CA VAL A 128 5.62 -13.84 -4.03
C VAL A 128 4.58 -12.97 -4.72
N TRP A 129 5.01 -12.03 -5.57
CA TRP A 129 4.15 -11.07 -6.25
C TRP A 129 3.30 -11.72 -7.35
N PHE A 130 3.91 -12.56 -8.20
CA PHE A 130 3.22 -13.19 -9.31
C PHE A 130 2.67 -14.59 -8.98
N LEU A 131 3.22 -15.27 -7.98
CA LEU A 131 2.80 -16.61 -7.53
C LEU A 131 2.49 -16.59 -6.03
N PRO A 132 1.49 -15.79 -5.59
CA PRO A 132 1.10 -15.74 -4.20
C PRO A 132 0.55 -17.09 -3.73
N PRO A 133 0.69 -17.43 -2.44
CA PRO A 133 0.02 -18.60 -1.87
C PRO A 133 -1.49 -18.55 -2.15
N HIS A 134 -2.13 -19.71 -2.33
CA HIS A 134 -3.52 -19.82 -2.74
C HIS A 134 -4.52 -18.90 -1.99
N PRO A 135 -4.44 -18.72 -0.65
CA PRO A 135 -5.33 -17.80 0.07
C PRO A 135 -5.26 -16.34 -0.41
N PHE A 136 -4.19 -15.95 -1.09
CA PHE A 136 -3.95 -14.60 -1.60
C PHE A 136 -4.07 -14.51 -3.13
N ALA A 137 -4.49 -15.59 -3.80
CA ALA A 137 -4.63 -15.62 -5.25
C ALA A 137 -5.66 -14.59 -5.76
N PHE A 138 -6.68 -14.29 -4.96
CA PHE A 138 -7.68 -13.26 -5.28
C PHE A 138 -7.07 -11.87 -5.52
N LEU A 139 -5.88 -11.57 -4.99
CA LEU A 139 -5.17 -10.31 -5.27
C LEU A 139 -4.80 -10.15 -6.76
N LEU A 140 -4.67 -11.27 -7.48
CA LEU A 140 -4.31 -11.33 -8.90
C LEU A 140 -5.49 -11.65 -9.81
N MET A 141 -6.67 -11.95 -9.26
CA MET A 141 -7.88 -12.24 -10.04
C MET A 141 -8.57 -10.94 -10.48
N LEU A 142 -9.41 -11.05 -11.52
CA LEU A 142 -10.22 -9.94 -12.00
C LEU A 142 -11.31 -9.55 -10.99
N GLY A 143 -12.02 -8.44 -11.25
CA GLY A 143 -13.09 -7.95 -10.37
C GLY A 143 -12.62 -7.33 -9.05
N HIS A 144 -11.36 -7.50 -8.66
CA HIS A 144 -10.83 -6.96 -7.41
C HIS A 144 -9.91 -5.74 -7.64
N PRO A 145 -10.02 -4.67 -6.83
CA PRO A 145 -9.24 -3.45 -7.00
C PRO A 145 -7.79 -3.57 -6.47
N TYR A 146 -7.44 -4.70 -5.84
CA TYR A 146 -6.20 -4.84 -5.09
C TYR A 146 -4.94 -4.77 -5.96
N SER A 147 -4.97 -5.33 -7.17
CA SER A 147 -3.82 -5.29 -8.09
C SER A 147 -3.39 -3.86 -8.41
N ALA A 148 -4.37 -2.98 -8.69
CA ALA A 148 -4.13 -1.56 -8.92
C ALA A 148 -3.67 -0.83 -7.65
N GLN A 149 -4.31 -1.09 -6.50
CA GLN A 149 -3.91 -0.49 -5.23
C GLN A 149 -2.46 -0.84 -4.87
N LEU A 150 -2.06 -2.10 -5.03
CA LEU A 150 -0.70 -2.56 -4.80
C LEU A 150 0.28 -1.90 -5.78
N ALA A 151 -0.08 -1.77 -7.06
CA ALA A 151 0.77 -1.11 -8.05
C ALA A 151 1.00 0.38 -7.72
N PHE A 152 -0.06 1.11 -7.36
CA PHE A 152 0.05 2.52 -6.97
C PHE A 152 0.80 2.70 -5.66
N LEU A 153 0.63 1.80 -4.68
CA LEU A 153 1.42 1.80 -3.45
C LEU A 153 2.91 1.63 -3.76
N GLY A 154 3.26 0.68 -4.62
CA GLY A 154 4.65 0.46 -5.06
C GLY A 154 5.23 1.70 -5.75
N LEU A 155 4.45 2.33 -6.63
CA LEU A 155 4.85 3.55 -7.31
C LEU A 155 5.06 4.70 -6.33
N ALA A 156 4.13 4.91 -5.40
CA ALA A 156 4.23 5.95 -4.37
C ALA A 156 5.48 5.75 -3.50
N MET A 157 5.74 4.52 -3.05
CA MET A 157 6.95 4.20 -2.29
C MET A 157 8.22 4.45 -3.11
N ALA A 158 8.25 4.02 -4.38
CA ALA A 158 9.39 4.26 -5.26
C ALA A 158 9.67 5.76 -5.43
N LEU A 159 8.63 6.58 -5.60
CA LEU A 159 8.75 8.03 -5.70
C LEU A 159 9.24 8.67 -4.40
N ILE A 160 8.71 8.26 -3.24
CA ILE A 160 9.13 8.78 -1.93
C ILE A 160 10.62 8.53 -1.69
N THR A 161 11.15 7.37 -2.10
CA THR A 161 12.60 7.08 -1.96
C THR A 161 13.49 7.96 -2.83
N LYS A 162 12.93 8.66 -3.81
CA LYS A 162 13.63 9.62 -4.68
C LYS A 162 13.49 11.06 -4.23
N LEU A 163 12.57 11.36 -3.32
CA LEU A 163 12.42 12.72 -2.81
C LEU A 163 13.64 13.09 -1.95
N PRO A 164 14.17 14.32 -2.10
CA PRO A 164 15.20 14.81 -1.20
C PRO A 164 14.65 14.81 0.22
N HIS A 165 15.45 14.36 1.18
CA HIS A 165 15.03 14.39 2.57
C HIS A 165 14.82 15.86 2.96
N PRO A 166 13.70 16.19 3.64
CA PRO A 166 13.49 17.55 4.09
C PRO A 166 14.69 17.96 4.95
N PRO A 167 15.17 19.22 4.83
CA PRO A 167 16.28 19.70 5.64
C PRO A 167 15.94 19.45 7.10
N ARG A 168 16.89 18.87 7.85
CA ARG A 168 16.73 18.72 9.30
C ARG A 168 16.54 20.13 9.86
N ILE A 169 15.34 20.42 10.35
CA ILE A 169 15.08 21.63 11.12
C ILE A 169 15.81 21.43 12.45
N VAL A 170 17.09 21.82 12.48
CA VAL A 170 17.81 21.94 13.73
C VAL A 170 17.22 23.16 14.42
N ALA A 171 16.54 22.95 15.55
CA ALA A 171 15.99 24.05 16.33
C ALA A 171 17.13 25.03 16.66
N PRO A 172 17.03 26.31 16.25
CA PRO A 172 18.03 27.30 16.59
C PRO A 172 18.05 27.45 18.12
N GLY A 173 19.16 27.08 18.76
CA GLY A 173 19.32 27.14 20.21
C GLY A 173 19.50 25.79 20.92
N ALA A 174 19.43 24.66 20.22
CA ALA A 174 19.93 23.39 20.77
C ALA A 174 21.47 23.43 20.76
N THR A 175 22.06 24.16 21.71
CA THR A 175 23.46 23.97 22.05
C THR A 175 23.64 22.51 22.45
N PRO A 176 24.62 21.77 21.91
CA PRO A 176 24.96 20.45 22.42
C PRO A 176 25.37 20.63 23.88
N SER A 177 24.43 20.42 24.80
CA SER A 177 24.75 20.31 26.22
C SER A 177 25.57 19.04 26.34
N ASN A 178 26.87 19.19 26.57
CA ASN A 178 27.79 18.08 26.86
C ASN A 178 27.47 17.38 28.19
N ASP A 179 26.36 17.75 28.83
CA ASP A 179 25.91 17.19 30.09
C ASP A 179 24.72 16.26 29.84
N CYS A 180 24.88 15.05 30.39
CA CYS A 180 23.90 13.99 30.61
C CYS A 180 23.75 12.95 29.49
N GLY A 181 24.29 11.76 29.75
CA GLY A 181 24.01 10.51 29.04
C GLY A 181 22.56 10.03 29.24
N GLY A 182 21.60 10.75 28.68
CA GLY A 182 20.19 10.39 28.62
C GLY A 182 19.71 10.29 27.16
N GLY A 183 19.05 9.18 26.83
CA GLY A 183 18.58 8.86 25.49
C GLY A 183 17.84 10.01 24.79
N GLY A 184 18.33 10.38 23.61
CA GLY A 184 17.72 11.40 22.78
C GLY A 184 16.44 10.86 22.13
N LEU A 185 15.29 11.26 22.66
CA LEU A 185 13.98 11.00 22.06
C LEU A 185 13.82 11.84 20.79
N PHE A 186 13.78 11.18 19.62
CA PHE A 186 13.56 11.83 18.34
C PHE A 186 12.07 11.89 18.01
N VAL A 187 11.51 13.09 17.99
CA VAL A 187 10.12 13.33 17.54
C VAL A 187 10.13 13.73 16.07
N TYR A 188 9.65 12.86 15.20
CA TYR A 188 9.34 13.20 13.81
C TYR A 188 7.90 13.72 13.74
N GLN A 189 7.74 15.00 13.42
CA GLN A 189 6.43 15.61 13.20
C GLN A 189 6.20 15.73 11.69
N LEU A 190 5.58 14.71 11.09
CA LEU A 190 5.04 14.80 9.74
C LEU A 190 3.50 14.80 9.83
N LEU A 191 2.87 15.82 9.24
CA LEU A 191 1.44 15.84 8.90
C LEU A 191 0.45 15.63 10.07
N GLY A 192 0.73 16.20 11.25
CA GLY A 192 -0.20 16.17 12.38
C GLY A 192 -0.30 14.81 13.10
N PHE A 193 0.41 13.78 12.64
CA PHE A 193 0.55 12.51 13.34
C PHE A 193 1.87 12.49 14.12
N ARG A 194 1.79 12.45 15.46
CA ARG A 194 2.94 12.34 16.34
C ARG A 194 3.32 10.85 16.46
N PHE A 195 4.35 10.41 15.73
CA PHE A 195 4.95 9.09 15.92
C PHE A 195 6.12 9.21 16.89
N GLN A 196 5.97 8.63 18.09
CA GLN A 196 7.02 8.59 19.11
C GLN A 196 7.70 7.21 19.03
N HIS A 197 8.90 7.18 18.45
CA HIS A 197 9.72 5.97 18.39
C HIS A 197 10.74 6.02 19.53
N ASP A 198 10.45 5.33 20.63
CA ASP A 198 11.44 4.98 21.63
C ASP A 198 12.26 3.78 21.12
N PHE A 199 13.58 3.98 20.96
CA PHE A 199 14.51 2.91 20.56
C PHE A 199 15.28 2.33 21.75
N ASP A 200 14.92 2.68 22.98
CA ASP A 200 15.54 2.14 24.18
C ASP A 200 14.57 1.20 24.91
N GLY A 201 14.87 -0.10 24.85
CA GLY A 201 14.22 -1.09 25.72
C GLY A 201 13.56 -2.26 24.99
N ALA A 202 14.38 -3.10 24.36
CA ALA A 202 14.01 -4.50 24.23
C ALA A 202 13.71 -5.05 25.65
N ASN A 203 12.57 -5.72 25.78
CA ASN A 203 12.10 -6.38 27.01
C ASN A 203 11.40 -5.48 28.07
N ARG A 204 10.16 -5.06 27.80
CA ARG A 204 9.05 -5.14 28.78
C ARG A 204 7.68 -4.80 28.15
N SER A 205 6.79 -5.80 28.17
CA SER A 205 5.31 -5.72 28.12
C SER A 205 4.62 -4.94 26.99
N LEU A 206 4.13 -5.68 25.99
CA LEU A 206 3.15 -5.32 24.95
C LEU A 206 1.72 -4.99 25.47
N GLY A 207 1.56 -4.63 26.74
CA GLY A 207 0.24 -4.51 27.39
C GLY A 207 -0.21 -3.10 27.77
N ARG A 208 0.49 -2.03 27.33
CA ARG A 208 0.26 -0.69 27.89
C ARG A 208 0.19 0.46 26.87
N TRP A 209 -0.23 0.17 25.64
CA TRP A 209 -0.29 1.17 24.55
C TRP A 209 -1.70 1.74 24.26
N TRP A 210 -2.72 1.43 25.07
CA TRP A 210 -4.09 1.91 24.82
C TRP A 210 -4.64 2.93 25.84
N ASN A 211 -3.97 3.18 26.96
CA ASN A 211 -4.50 4.07 28.03
C ASN A 211 -3.69 5.36 28.26
N ALA A 212 -2.85 5.77 27.31
CA ALA A 212 -2.12 7.04 27.41
C ALA A 212 -2.72 8.11 26.48
N VAL A 213 -4.03 8.35 26.64
CA VAL A 213 -4.59 9.67 26.29
C VAL A 213 -4.50 10.49 27.58
N PRO A 214 -3.71 11.57 27.64
CA PRO A 214 -3.72 12.44 28.80
C PRO A 214 -5.12 13.03 28.92
N HIS A 215 -5.80 12.76 30.03
CA HIS A 215 -6.90 13.62 30.46
C HIS A 215 -6.31 15.02 30.68
N LEU A 216 -6.76 15.97 29.88
CA LEU A 216 -6.53 17.39 30.13
C LEU A 216 -7.32 17.74 31.40
N ASP A 217 -6.62 17.73 32.54
CA ASP A 217 -7.10 18.37 33.76
C ASP A 217 -7.15 19.87 33.53
N CYS A 218 -8.33 20.37 33.14
CA CYS A 218 -8.65 21.79 33.23
C CYS A 218 -8.96 22.13 34.70
N SER A 219 -7.92 22.24 35.54
CA SER A 219 -8.07 22.88 36.85
C SER A 219 -8.16 24.39 36.64
N SER A 220 -9.37 24.90 36.81
CA SER A 220 -9.75 26.31 36.81
C SER A 220 -9.18 27.03 38.03
N ASP A 221 -8.09 27.78 37.86
CA ASP A 221 -7.81 28.92 38.73
C ASP A 221 -8.42 30.17 38.10
N ALA A 222 -9.54 30.59 38.71
CA ALA A 222 -10.28 31.78 38.37
C ALA A 222 -9.55 33.04 38.90
N GLY A 223 -9.25 33.98 38.00
CA GLY A 223 -9.05 35.39 38.31
C GLY A 223 -10.05 36.21 37.48
N PRO A 224 -10.75 37.20 38.07
CA PRO A 224 -11.79 37.94 37.34
C PRO A 224 -11.13 39.05 36.54
N THR A 225 -11.48 39.20 35.25
CA THR A 225 -12.00 40.44 34.66
C THR A 225 -12.16 40.32 33.15
N GLU A 226 -13.20 41.01 32.69
CA GLU A 226 -13.53 41.41 31.31
C GLU A 226 -14.40 40.45 30.49
N ALA A 227 -15.63 40.94 30.32
CA ALA A 227 -16.73 40.34 29.61
C ALA A 227 -16.52 40.41 28.10
N PHE A 228 -16.64 39.26 27.44
CA PHE A 228 -17.00 39.14 26.03
C PHE A 228 -18.11 38.10 25.88
N PRO A 229 -19.04 38.27 24.93
CA PRO A 229 -20.24 37.45 24.84
C PRO A 229 -19.91 36.04 24.34
N VAL A 230 -20.31 35.05 25.12
CA VAL A 230 -20.19 33.62 24.80
C VAL A 230 -21.33 33.22 23.87
N MET A 231 -20.96 32.67 22.71
CA MET A 231 -21.87 31.91 21.85
C MET A 231 -22.22 30.58 22.54
N GLU A 232 -23.49 30.41 22.84
CA GLU A 232 -24.09 29.25 23.48
C GLU A 232 -24.16 28.08 22.48
N TYR A 233 -23.22 27.13 22.56
CA TYR A 233 -23.39 25.81 21.95
C TYR A 233 -23.88 24.83 23.01
N SER A 234 -25.15 24.45 22.89
CA SER A 234 -25.82 23.41 23.66
C SER A 234 -25.12 22.06 23.46
N ALA A 235 -24.48 21.57 24.53
CA ALA A 235 -23.99 20.20 24.62
C ALA A 235 -25.13 19.29 25.10
N GLY A 236 -25.77 18.61 24.16
CA GLY A 236 -26.72 17.53 24.44
C GLY A 236 -26.00 16.18 24.54
N ASP A 237 -26.00 15.65 25.74
CA ASP A 237 -26.17 14.23 26.09
C ASP A 237 -25.25 13.16 25.49
N CYS A 238 -24.12 12.92 26.17
CA CYS A 238 -23.46 11.62 26.21
C CYS A 238 -24.26 10.65 27.10
N ALA A 239 -25.25 9.96 26.52
CA ALA A 239 -25.90 8.82 27.16
C ALA A 239 -25.14 7.52 26.83
N ALA A 240 -24.66 6.86 27.88
CA ALA A 240 -24.10 5.53 27.85
C ALA A 240 -25.15 4.50 27.42
N SER A 241 -24.83 3.68 26.40
CA SER A 241 -25.52 2.41 26.18
C SER A 241 -24.49 1.27 26.12
N ALA A 242 -24.30 0.63 27.27
CA ALA A 242 -23.84 -0.75 27.32
C ALA A 242 -24.97 -1.62 26.73
N GLY A 243 -24.74 -2.19 25.55
CA GLY A 243 -25.72 -2.99 24.81
C GLY A 243 -25.06 -4.24 24.26
N GLY A 244 -25.58 -5.40 24.66
CA GLY A 244 -25.00 -6.72 24.48
C GLY A 244 -24.69 -7.13 23.04
N TRP A 245 -23.62 -7.93 22.92
CA TRP A 245 -23.33 -8.75 21.76
C TRP A 245 -24.34 -9.90 21.69
N HIS A 246 -25.39 -9.74 20.88
CA HIS A 246 -26.26 -10.82 20.44
C HIS A 246 -26.54 -10.69 18.93
N TYR A 247 -25.77 -11.43 18.13
CA TYR A 247 -26.16 -11.92 16.81
C TYR A 247 -25.59 -13.35 16.74
N LEU A 248 -26.32 -14.41 17.11
CA LEU A 248 -27.31 -15.12 16.27
C LEU A 248 -26.86 -15.30 14.82
N THR A 249 -26.05 -16.33 14.58
CA THR A 249 -25.94 -16.99 13.27
C THR A 249 -26.77 -18.28 13.29
N HIS A 250 -28.03 -18.15 12.87
CA HIS A 250 -28.86 -19.22 12.32
C HIS A 250 -29.22 -18.81 10.89
N LEU A 251 -28.72 -19.56 9.90
CA LEU A 251 -29.10 -19.68 8.47
C LEU A 251 -27.88 -20.36 7.80
N ALA A 252 -27.76 -21.69 7.66
CA ALA A 252 -28.67 -22.72 7.18
C ALA A 252 -29.28 -22.39 5.80
N LEU A 253 -28.68 -23.01 4.79
CA LEU A 253 -29.25 -23.39 3.49
C LEU A 253 -29.68 -22.24 2.57
N TRP A 254 -29.12 -22.24 1.36
CA TRP A 254 -29.79 -22.14 0.05
C TRP A 254 -28.72 -21.80 -1.01
N GLY A 255 -28.59 -22.64 -2.03
CA GLY A 255 -27.75 -22.43 -3.22
C GLY A 255 -26.68 -23.47 -3.37
#